data_AF-A0A7W1GU23-F1
#
_entry.id   AF-A0A7W1GU23-F1
#
_cell.length_a   1.000
_cell.length_b   1.000
_cell.length_c   1.000
_cell.angle_alpha   90.00
_cell.angle_beta   90.00
_cell.angle_gamma   90.00
#
_symmetry.space_group_name_H-M   'P 1'
#
loop_
_entity.id
_entity.type
_entity.pdbx_description
1 polymer ?
#
loop_
_entity_poly.entity_id
_entity_poly.type
_entity_poly.pdbx_seq_one_letter_code
_entity_poly.pdbx_strand_id
1 'polypeptide(L)'
;MSENENMNLQDETSENQSLNPQEFHGEGEKEVFHEDESHHSQDSREPKRKDSKDIHQIQFDTFTQAFQAQNNVEEKLQLAIQFMEDSLSQGGTPHFRNFWEARRLCLPLFKENISPQVRGLLWNKYSELSKEARRLKDLLDEQSAFAIEQIEIAIKALENDIENYATQSHKSPFPQDLIFPQSLQKKHSFYLDLQQKLNVLNVQASRINALRKELLKTEMRVRQKNKFFQSLSLAGDKVFPQRKEHIKLISSEFITDVDQFIKGHFSEGNLSHEASLFNLREEIKALQGLAKVLTLNTNAFTNTRARLSEAWDQIKSREKERKKERAQQRVGLRQNFETVQQAIQDFKTQFEDATLSTSDAQKKMDDLVAFMRRTELDRDDLKKLREELNEVKKPLQDKLKLEEEAKHKQEKERILLKKEKYNTLKNQIETLIQQNDSYNEDQLVAQREDILNQIQDSSLVKTEKLELERILKPLRDIITEKKEKSLMALSDDDRQALQQLQEILQQRKIRRQEIKAQLETLRKASGSSSLDFEKAMEYNQLVTEEKERNEKINQGIKEIEDKIAQLQSKIKAKS
;
A
#
# COMPACT_ATOMS: atom_id res chain seq x y z
N MET A 1 -55.51 -21.01 -3.19
CA MET A 1 -56.40 -20.18 -4.00
C MET A 1 -56.54 -18.85 -3.31
N SER A 2 -56.25 -17.80 -4.07
CA SER A 2 -56.82 -16.45 -3.99
C SER A 2 -56.54 -15.54 -2.78
N GLU A 3 -55.94 -14.40 -3.15
CA GLU A 3 -56.29 -13.02 -2.76
C GLU A 3 -55.48 -12.31 -1.66
N ASN A 4 -54.40 -11.68 -2.16
CA ASN A 4 -54.07 -10.25 -2.03
C ASN A 4 -55.09 -9.35 -1.34
N GLU A 5 -54.60 -8.43 -0.49
CA GLU A 5 -54.79 -6.99 -0.71
C GLU A 5 -53.71 -6.15 0.01
N ASN A 6 -53.10 -5.26 -0.76
CA ASN A 6 -51.99 -4.36 -0.40
C ASN A 6 -52.50 -3.15 0.39
N MET A 7 -51.73 -2.71 1.38
CA MET A 7 -51.78 -1.33 1.88
C MET A 7 -50.80 -0.44 1.11
N ASN A 8 -51.37 0.67 0.64
CA ASN A 8 -50.80 1.79 -0.06
C ASN A 8 -50.15 2.78 0.92
N LEU A 9 -48.95 3.29 0.60
CA LEU A 9 -48.40 4.52 1.16
C LEU A 9 -47.62 5.24 0.05
N GLN A 10 -48.32 6.17 -0.59
CA GLN A 10 -47.81 7.35 -1.29
C GLN A 10 -47.20 8.31 -0.22
N ASP A 11 -46.25 9.21 -0.49
CA ASP A 11 -46.19 10.05 -1.67
C ASP A 11 -44.84 10.80 -1.81
N GLU A 12 -44.65 11.29 -3.04
CA GLU A 12 -43.97 12.53 -3.44
C GLU A 12 -42.49 12.59 -3.92
N THR A 13 -42.41 12.66 -5.27
CA THR A 13 -41.71 13.65 -6.13
C THR A 13 -40.34 13.24 -6.72
N SER A 14 -40.07 13.25 -8.05
CA SER A 14 -40.78 13.80 -9.22
C SER A 14 -40.44 13.03 -10.52
N GLU A 15 -41.50 12.81 -11.31
CA GLU A 15 -41.64 12.55 -12.76
C GLU A 15 -40.42 12.20 -13.64
N ASN A 16 -40.33 10.90 -13.96
CA ASN A 16 -39.80 10.38 -15.22
C ASN A 16 -40.87 10.57 -16.32
N GLN A 17 -40.59 11.42 -17.31
CA GLN A 17 -41.21 11.31 -18.63
C GLN A 17 -40.31 10.48 -19.54
N SER A 18 -40.85 9.36 -19.97
CA SER A 18 -40.38 8.52 -21.07
C SER A 18 -40.32 9.33 -22.36
N LEU A 19 -39.11 9.53 -22.89
CA LEU A 19 -38.86 9.75 -24.30
C LEU A 19 -37.97 8.62 -24.81
N ASN A 20 -38.49 7.92 -25.83
CA ASN A 20 -37.81 6.93 -26.67
C ASN A 20 -36.32 7.25 -26.89
N PRO A 21 -35.41 6.27 -26.78
CA PRO A 21 -34.08 6.42 -27.37
C PRO A 21 -34.26 6.36 -28.88
N GLN A 22 -34.27 7.53 -29.51
CA GLN A 22 -34.18 7.67 -30.95
C GLN A 22 -32.81 7.13 -31.37
N GLU A 23 -32.84 6.05 -32.15
CA GLU A 23 -31.68 5.40 -32.73
C GLU A 23 -30.82 6.42 -33.47
N PHE A 24 -29.64 6.71 -32.91
CA PHE A 24 -28.63 7.54 -33.54
C PHE A 24 -27.90 6.67 -34.57
N HIS A 25 -28.43 6.62 -35.79
CA HIS A 25 -27.71 6.10 -36.96
C HIS A 25 -26.56 7.07 -37.30
N GLY A 26 -25.43 6.89 -36.62
CA GLY A 26 -24.15 7.41 -37.06
C GLY A 26 -23.58 6.49 -38.13
N GLU A 27 -23.89 6.78 -39.40
CA GLU A 27 -23.18 6.21 -40.54
C GLU A 27 -21.75 6.74 -40.55
N GLY A 28 -20.88 6.08 -39.77
CA GLY A 28 -19.44 6.20 -39.89
C GLY A 28 -18.99 5.41 -41.10
N GLU A 29 -18.94 6.05 -42.28
CA GLU A 29 -18.24 5.51 -43.44
C GLU A 29 -16.75 5.38 -43.10
N LYS A 30 -16.35 4.16 -42.71
CA LYS A 30 -14.97 3.70 -42.71
C LYS A 30 -14.55 3.47 -44.16
N GLU A 31 -13.98 4.49 -44.81
CA GLU A 31 -13.18 4.23 -46.01
C GLU A 31 -11.82 3.64 -45.60
N VAL A 32 -11.70 2.33 -45.80
CA VAL A 32 -10.44 1.58 -45.77
C VAL A 32 -9.62 2.04 -46.97
N PHE A 33 -8.50 2.73 -46.72
CA PHE A 33 -7.51 3.06 -47.75
C PHE A 33 -6.78 1.79 -48.18
N HIS A 34 -7.09 1.29 -49.38
CA HIS A 34 -6.20 0.43 -50.15
C HIS A 34 -5.29 1.31 -51.02
N GLU A 35 -3.99 1.27 -50.76
CA GLU A 35 -2.98 1.71 -51.72
C GLU A 35 -2.74 0.57 -52.72
N ASP A 36 -3.01 0.81 -54.00
CA ASP A 36 -2.32 0.17 -55.10
C ASP A 36 -2.34 1.13 -56.31
N GLU A 37 -1.36 2.02 -56.37
CA GLU A 37 -0.95 2.65 -57.64
C GLU A 37 0.14 1.76 -58.26
N SER A 38 -0.29 0.76 -59.03
CA SER A 38 0.53 0.23 -60.11
C SER A 38 0.03 0.81 -61.43
N HIS A 39 0.93 1.49 -62.12
CA HIS A 39 0.75 1.84 -63.52
C HIS A 39 0.58 0.55 -64.33
N HIS A 40 -0.65 0.17 -64.62
CA HIS A 40 -0.99 -0.67 -65.76
C HIS A 40 -2.31 -0.20 -66.37
N SER A 41 -2.18 0.32 -67.58
CA SER A 41 -3.24 0.44 -68.57
C SER A 41 -3.97 -0.90 -68.72
N GLN A 42 -5.20 -1.00 -68.20
CA GLN A 42 -6.16 -2.00 -68.67
C GLN A 42 -7.61 -1.59 -68.34
N ASP A 43 -8.31 -1.25 -69.43
CA ASP A 43 -9.74 -1.42 -69.72
C ASP A 43 -10.65 -1.74 -68.52
N SER A 44 -11.30 -0.70 -67.98
CA SER A 44 -12.52 -0.83 -67.19
C SER A 44 -13.58 0.07 -67.82
N ARG A 45 -14.21 -0.44 -68.88
CA ARG A 45 -15.42 0.15 -69.46
C ARG A 45 -16.56 0.00 -68.47
N GLU A 46 -16.90 1.07 -67.77
CA GLU A 46 -18.26 1.21 -67.25
C GLU A 46 -19.23 1.51 -68.42
N PRO A 47 -20.25 0.66 -68.65
CA PRO A 47 -21.18 0.79 -69.77
C PRO A 47 -22.44 1.51 -69.29
N LYS A 48 -22.48 2.85 -69.33
CA LYS A 48 -23.75 3.59 -69.09
C LYS A 48 -24.01 4.82 -69.97
N ARG A 49 -23.11 5.16 -70.90
CA ARG A 49 -23.32 6.26 -71.88
C ARG A 49 -23.34 5.82 -73.36
N LYS A 50 -23.09 4.54 -73.64
CA LYS A 50 -23.19 4.00 -75.01
C LYS A 50 -24.62 3.49 -75.31
N ASP A 51 -25.26 2.83 -74.35
CA ASP A 51 -26.56 2.20 -74.58
C ASP A 51 -27.67 3.20 -74.92
N SER A 52 -27.69 4.41 -74.34
CA SER A 52 -28.72 5.41 -74.71
C SER A 52 -28.54 5.93 -76.14
N LYS A 53 -27.30 6.22 -76.58
CA LYS A 53 -27.04 6.69 -77.94
C LYS A 53 -27.44 5.66 -79.00
N ASP A 54 -27.21 4.38 -78.72
CA ASP A 54 -27.58 3.30 -79.62
C ASP A 54 -29.10 3.10 -79.67
N ILE A 55 -29.82 3.21 -78.54
CA ILE A 55 -31.30 3.13 -78.50
C ILE A 55 -31.96 4.27 -79.29
N HIS A 56 -31.48 5.51 -79.15
CA HIS A 56 -32.07 6.66 -79.86
C HIS A 56 -31.78 6.67 -81.36
N GLN A 57 -30.65 6.08 -81.79
CA GLN A 57 -30.34 5.86 -83.19
C GLN A 57 -31.26 4.78 -83.78
N ILE A 58 -31.47 3.67 -83.06
CA ILE A 58 -32.40 2.59 -83.43
C ILE A 58 -33.85 3.13 -83.54
N GLN A 59 -34.28 3.97 -82.59
CA GLN A 59 -35.61 4.62 -82.64
C GLN A 59 -35.78 5.51 -83.88
N PHE A 60 -34.74 6.27 -84.24
CA PHE A 60 -34.76 7.12 -85.43
C PHE A 60 -34.73 6.31 -86.73
N ASP A 61 -33.97 5.21 -86.77
CA ASP A 61 -33.90 4.31 -87.93
C ASP A 61 -35.22 3.57 -88.12
N THR A 62 -35.88 3.16 -87.03
CA THR A 62 -37.21 2.52 -87.03
C THR A 62 -38.28 3.50 -87.52
N PHE A 63 -38.23 4.76 -87.05
CA PHE A 63 -39.06 5.84 -87.56
C PHE A 63 -38.84 6.09 -89.06
N THR A 64 -37.58 6.12 -89.51
CA THR A 64 -37.24 6.36 -90.92
C THR A 64 -37.76 5.25 -91.82
N GLN A 65 -37.69 3.98 -91.39
CA GLN A 65 -38.27 2.85 -92.11
C GLN A 65 -39.81 2.93 -92.19
N ALA A 66 -40.48 3.25 -91.07
CA ALA A 66 -41.94 3.42 -91.04
C ALA A 66 -42.40 4.63 -91.89
N PHE A 67 -41.63 5.71 -91.88
CA PHE A 67 -41.88 6.92 -92.66
C PHE A 67 -41.73 6.68 -94.18
N GLN A 68 -40.78 5.82 -94.59
CA GLN A 68 -40.59 5.44 -95.99
C GLN A 68 -41.61 4.42 -96.49
N ALA A 69 -42.12 3.54 -95.62
CA ALA A 69 -43.10 2.50 -95.97
C ALA A 69 -44.51 3.03 -96.28
N GLN A 70 -44.87 4.20 -95.75
CA GLN A 70 -46.18 4.80 -96.00
C GLN A 70 -46.26 5.36 -97.43
N ASN A 71 -47.43 5.28 -98.09
CA ASN A 71 -47.65 5.87 -99.42
C ASN A 71 -48.51 7.15 -99.38
N ASN A 72 -49.29 7.35 -98.32
CA ASN A 72 -50.15 8.51 -98.14
C ASN A 72 -49.38 9.67 -97.48
N VAL A 73 -49.40 10.85 -98.11
CA VAL A 73 -48.70 12.07 -97.64
C VAL A 73 -49.24 12.57 -96.31
N GLU A 74 -50.55 12.43 -96.08
CA GLU A 74 -51.20 12.86 -94.83
C GLU A 74 -50.76 12.01 -93.64
N GLU A 75 -50.71 10.70 -93.81
CA GLU A 75 -50.27 9.75 -92.78
C GLU A 75 -48.77 9.89 -92.49
N LYS A 76 -47.94 10.19 -93.51
CA LYS A 76 -46.52 10.53 -93.30
C LYS A 76 -46.34 11.75 -92.42
N LEU A 77 -47.13 12.80 -92.66
CA LEU A 77 -47.08 14.02 -91.87
C LEU A 77 -47.56 13.78 -90.44
N GLN A 78 -48.63 13.00 -90.25
CA GLN A 78 -49.11 12.64 -88.91
C GLN A 78 -48.08 11.82 -88.13
N LEU A 79 -47.50 10.78 -88.74
CA LEU A 79 -46.49 9.92 -88.11
C LEU A 79 -45.23 10.72 -87.72
N ALA A 80 -44.82 11.66 -88.56
CA ALA A 80 -43.68 12.51 -88.28
C ALA A 80 -43.94 13.61 -87.24
N ILE A 81 -45.16 14.15 -87.18
CA ILE A 81 -45.58 15.08 -86.11
C ILE A 81 -45.70 14.35 -84.77
N GLN A 82 -46.23 13.13 -84.76
CA GLN A 82 -46.31 12.29 -83.56
C GLN A 82 -44.91 11.91 -83.06
N PHE A 83 -43.98 11.54 -83.96
CA PHE A 83 -42.59 11.30 -83.58
C PHE A 83 -41.87 12.55 -83.07
N MET A 84 -42.19 13.74 -83.62
CA MET A 84 -41.71 15.02 -83.10
C MET A 84 -42.25 15.29 -81.67
N GLU A 85 -43.53 14.99 -81.42
CA GLU A 85 -44.16 15.12 -80.10
C GLU A 85 -43.53 14.15 -79.09
N ASP A 86 -43.37 12.88 -79.46
CA ASP A 86 -42.73 11.84 -78.65
C ASP A 86 -41.25 12.14 -78.37
N SER A 87 -40.56 12.86 -79.27
CA SER A 87 -39.16 13.28 -79.06
C SER A 87 -39.02 14.40 -78.03
N LEU A 88 -40.10 15.18 -77.79
CA LEU A 88 -40.13 16.26 -76.81
C LEU A 88 -40.74 15.83 -75.47
N SER A 89 -41.66 14.85 -75.47
CA SER A 89 -42.39 14.40 -74.28
C SER A 89 -41.67 13.30 -73.46
N GLN A 90 -40.54 12.79 -73.94
CA GLN A 90 -39.73 11.82 -73.21
C GLN A 90 -39.24 12.39 -71.86
N GLY A 91 -39.46 11.64 -70.77
CA GLY A 91 -38.99 11.99 -69.43
C GLY A 91 -37.46 12.06 -69.38
N GLY A 92 -36.91 13.27 -69.27
CA GLY A 92 -35.47 13.53 -69.29
C GLY A 92 -35.11 14.74 -70.16
N THR A 93 -33.87 14.78 -70.66
CA THR A 93 -33.42 15.79 -71.64
C THR A 93 -34.04 15.49 -73.01
N PRO A 94 -34.84 16.39 -73.62
CA PRO A 94 -35.46 16.16 -74.92
C PRO A 94 -34.45 15.83 -76.03
N HIS A 95 -34.78 14.88 -76.91
CA HIS A 95 -33.89 14.48 -78.00
C HIS A 95 -34.00 15.44 -79.19
N PHE A 96 -33.41 16.62 -79.03
CA PHE A 96 -33.44 17.66 -80.06
C PHE A 96 -32.92 17.18 -81.42
N ARG A 97 -31.93 16.28 -81.48
CA ARG A 97 -31.40 15.78 -82.76
C ARG A 97 -32.46 15.06 -83.60
N ASN A 98 -33.14 14.08 -83.02
CA ASN A 98 -34.19 13.31 -83.70
C ASN A 98 -35.37 14.21 -84.07
N PHE A 99 -35.71 15.17 -83.20
CA PHE A 99 -36.72 16.20 -83.47
C PHE A 99 -36.38 17.07 -84.68
N TRP A 100 -35.15 17.61 -84.77
CA TRP A 100 -34.73 18.48 -85.87
C TRP A 100 -34.60 17.72 -87.19
N GLU A 101 -34.18 16.46 -87.14
CA GLU A 101 -34.10 15.58 -88.32
C GLU A 101 -35.51 15.20 -88.82
N ALA A 102 -36.45 14.85 -87.94
CA ALA A 102 -37.86 14.65 -88.29
C ALA A 102 -38.49 15.93 -88.86
N ARG A 103 -38.23 17.10 -88.23
CA ARG A 103 -38.68 18.41 -88.72
C ARG A 103 -38.23 18.69 -90.15
N ARG A 104 -36.99 18.30 -90.50
CA ARG A 104 -36.42 18.46 -91.84
C ARG A 104 -37.14 17.57 -92.87
N LEU A 105 -37.56 16.37 -92.48
CA LEU A 105 -38.31 15.43 -93.32
C LEU A 105 -39.78 15.84 -93.49
N CYS A 106 -40.42 16.45 -92.48
CA CYS A 106 -41.81 16.93 -92.57
C CYS A 106 -41.98 18.14 -93.49
N LEU A 107 -41.02 19.08 -93.48
CA LEU A 107 -41.19 20.39 -94.10
C LEU A 107 -41.47 20.35 -95.62
N PRO A 108 -40.81 19.47 -96.42
CA PRO A 108 -41.13 19.29 -97.83
C PRO A 108 -42.55 18.75 -98.08
N LEU A 109 -43.04 17.84 -97.23
CA LEU A 109 -44.32 17.16 -97.40
C LEU A 109 -45.54 18.09 -97.30
N PHE A 110 -45.43 19.21 -96.57
CA PHE A 110 -46.49 20.22 -96.52
C PHE A 110 -46.76 20.91 -97.86
N LYS A 111 -45.83 20.83 -98.83
CA LYS A 111 -45.97 21.39 -100.20
C LYS A 111 -46.70 20.45 -101.16
N GLU A 112 -46.95 19.21 -100.76
CA GLU A 112 -47.63 18.20 -101.58
C GLU A 112 -49.16 18.29 -101.43
N ASN A 113 -49.90 17.58 -102.29
CA ASN A 113 -51.36 17.66 -102.38
C ASN A 113 -52.05 17.08 -101.13
N ILE A 114 -52.48 17.96 -100.22
CA ILE A 114 -53.18 17.63 -98.97
C ILE A 114 -54.44 18.50 -98.88
N SER A 115 -55.49 17.97 -98.25
CA SER A 115 -56.70 18.73 -97.93
C SER A 115 -56.36 20.02 -97.16
N PRO A 116 -56.86 21.20 -97.58
CA PRO A 116 -56.56 22.47 -96.92
C PRO A 116 -56.87 22.51 -95.42
N GLN A 117 -57.93 21.80 -94.99
CA GLN A 117 -58.34 21.73 -93.59
C GLN A 117 -57.33 20.95 -92.74
N VAL A 118 -56.93 19.76 -93.20
CA VAL A 118 -55.94 18.92 -92.52
C VAL A 118 -54.57 19.59 -92.52
N ARG A 119 -54.19 20.23 -93.63
CA ARG A 119 -52.94 20.99 -93.73
C ARG A 119 -52.87 22.07 -92.66
N GLY A 120 -53.96 22.82 -92.43
CA GLY A 120 -54.03 23.83 -91.38
C GLY A 120 -53.83 23.27 -89.97
N LEU A 121 -54.48 22.14 -89.65
CA LEU A 121 -54.36 21.49 -88.34
C LEU A 121 -52.95 20.94 -88.07
N LEU A 122 -52.38 20.21 -89.03
CA LEU A 122 -51.03 19.63 -88.91
C LEU A 122 -49.96 20.71 -88.92
N TRP A 123 -50.15 21.79 -89.67
CA TRP A 123 -49.24 22.95 -89.67
C TRP A 123 -49.25 23.67 -88.31
N ASN A 124 -50.43 23.85 -87.71
CA ASN A 124 -50.53 24.45 -86.37
C ASN A 124 -49.81 23.58 -85.33
N LYS A 125 -50.03 22.27 -85.31
CA LYS A 125 -49.30 21.34 -84.43
C LYS A 125 -47.78 21.38 -84.66
N TYR A 126 -47.34 21.34 -85.92
CA TYR A 126 -45.92 21.47 -86.29
C TYR A 126 -45.31 22.79 -85.80
N SER A 127 -46.05 23.90 -85.93
CA SER A 127 -45.62 25.23 -85.51
C SER A 127 -45.50 25.33 -83.98
N GLU A 128 -46.47 24.79 -83.24
CA GLU A 128 -46.44 24.76 -81.77
C GLU A 128 -45.29 23.88 -81.25
N LEU A 129 -45.14 22.64 -81.74
CA LEU A 129 -44.01 21.77 -81.39
C LEU A 129 -42.65 22.42 -81.72
N SER A 130 -42.58 23.14 -82.84
CA SER A 130 -41.39 23.88 -83.24
C SER A 130 -41.04 25.04 -82.32
N LYS A 131 -42.04 25.74 -81.77
CA LYS A 131 -41.85 26.80 -80.76
C LYS A 131 -41.45 26.19 -79.42
N GLU A 132 -42.10 25.10 -79.03
CA GLU A 132 -41.84 24.39 -77.78
C GLU A 132 -40.42 23.80 -77.76
N ALA A 133 -39.99 23.14 -78.84
CA ALA A 133 -38.62 22.66 -78.96
C ALA A 133 -37.58 23.78 -78.89
N ARG A 134 -37.89 24.96 -79.46
CA ARG A 134 -36.99 26.12 -79.36
C ARG A 134 -36.92 26.63 -77.92
N ARG A 135 -38.07 26.78 -77.25
CA ARG A 135 -38.15 27.18 -75.84
C ARG A 135 -37.41 26.21 -74.91
N LEU A 136 -37.60 24.90 -75.10
CA LEU A 136 -36.92 23.85 -74.31
C LEU A 136 -35.42 23.87 -74.54
N LYS A 137 -34.97 24.11 -75.78
CA LYS A 137 -33.56 24.26 -76.09
C LYS A 137 -32.97 25.51 -75.43
N ASP A 138 -33.67 26.63 -75.52
CA ASP A 138 -33.23 27.89 -74.91
C ASP A 138 -33.13 27.73 -73.38
N LEU A 139 -34.10 27.06 -72.75
CA LEU A 139 -34.07 26.73 -71.32
C LEU A 139 -32.88 25.83 -70.95
N LEU A 140 -32.56 24.82 -71.77
CA LEU A 140 -31.41 23.95 -71.54
C LEU A 140 -30.08 24.71 -71.70
N ASP A 141 -29.99 25.57 -72.71
CA ASP A 141 -28.83 26.43 -72.93
C ASP A 141 -28.65 27.40 -71.75
N GLU A 142 -29.73 28.01 -71.22
CA GLU A 142 -29.72 28.83 -70.00
C GLU A 142 -29.30 28.04 -68.74
N GLN A 143 -29.85 26.84 -68.54
CA GLN A 143 -29.46 25.97 -67.42
C GLN A 143 -27.98 25.60 -67.51
N SER A 144 -27.48 25.30 -68.71
CA SER A 144 -26.06 25.00 -68.91
C SER A 144 -25.17 26.22 -68.65
N ALA A 145 -25.61 27.41 -69.08
CA ALA A 145 -24.90 28.67 -68.84
C ALA A 145 -24.86 29.01 -67.34
N PHE A 146 -25.99 28.86 -66.65
CA PHE A 146 -26.05 29.04 -65.20
C PHE A 146 -25.15 28.05 -64.45
N ALA A 147 -25.17 26.76 -64.83
CA ALA A 147 -24.31 25.76 -64.22
C ALA A 147 -22.81 26.06 -64.46
N ILE A 148 -22.45 26.58 -65.63
CA ILE A 148 -21.09 27.04 -65.93
C ILE A 148 -20.68 28.17 -64.98
N GLU A 149 -21.55 29.17 -64.77
CA GLU A 149 -21.27 30.28 -63.85
C GLU A 149 -21.12 29.80 -62.41
N GLN A 150 -22.01 28.92 -61.93
CA GLN A 150 -21.91 28.37 -60.57
C GLN A 150 -20.61 27.61 -60.34
N ILE A 151 -20.21 26.76 -61.29
CA ILE A 151 -18.95 26.02 -61.23
C ILE A 151 -17.75 26.97 -61.30
N GLU A 152 -17.81 28.00 -62.15
CA GLU A 152 -16.75 29.00 -62.23
C GLU A 152 -16.57 29.78 -60.92
N ILE A 153 -17.67 30.20 -60.29
CA ILE A 153 -17.65 30.86 -58.98
C ILE A 153 -17.09 29.92 -57.91
N ALA A 154 -17.50 28.65 -57.93
CA ALA A 154 -17.02 27.65 -56.98
C ALA A 154 -15.51 27.37 -57.13
N ILE A 155 -15.02 27.30 -58.37
CA ILE A 155 -13.58 27.13 -58.67
C ILE A 155 -12.80 28.37 -58.23
N LYS A 156 -13.27 29.59 -58.56
CA LYS A 156 -12.62 30.84 -58.13
C LYS A 156 -12.58 30.97 -56.61
N ALA A 157 -13.65 30.60 -55.92
CA ALA A 157 -13.68 30.58 -54.46
C ALA A 157 -12.64 29.59 -53.91
N LEU A 158 -12.55 28.40 -54.48
CA LEU A 158 -11.55 27.40 -54.12
C LEU A 158 -10.10 27.89 -54.41
N GLU A 159 -9.85 28.51 -55.55
CA GLU A 159 -8.55 29.08 -55.90
C GLU A 159 -8.15 30.17 -54.89
N ASN A 160 -9.07 31.06 -54.53
CA ASN A 160 -8.86 32.07 -53.50
C ASN A 160 -8.63 31.46 -52.11
N ASP A 161 -9.31 30.35 -51.78
CA ASP A 161 -9.10 29.60 -50.52
C ASP A 161 -7.69 28.99 -50.47
N ILE A 162 -7.21 28.47 -51.60
CA ILE A 162 -5.86 27.91 -51.73
C ILE A 162 -4.79 29.01 -51.64
N GLU A 163 -5.02 30.18 -52.23
CA GLU A 163 -4.08 31.32 -52.12
C GLU A 163 -4.04 31.89 -50.70
N ASN A 164 -5.18 31.94 -50.01
CA ASN A 164 -5.29 32.41 -48.63
C ASN A 164 -4.98 31.34 -47.57
N TYR A 165 -4.33 30.24 -47.95
CA TYR A 165 -4.02 29.09 -47.11
C TYR A 165 -3.50 29.45 -45.71
N ALA A 166 -2.55 30.37 -45.62
CA ALA A 166 -1.93 30.78 -44.35
C ALA A 166 -2.93 31.44 -43.38
N THR A 167 -3.92 32.17 -43.89
CA THR A 167 -4.94 32.80 -43.03
C THR A 167 -6.04 31.82 -42.61
N GLN A 168 -6.29 30.78 -43.41
CA GLN A 168 -7.28 29.75 -43.13
C GLN A 168 -6.76 28.68 -42.16
N SER A 169 -5.45 28.36 -42.20
CA SER A 169 -4.83 27.43 -41.26
C SER A 169 -4.99 27.88 -39.81
N HIS A 170 -4.92 29.19 -39.52
CA HIS A 170 -5.08 29.74 -38.17
C HIS A 170 -6.54 29.84 -37.69
N LYS A 171 -7.51 29.80 -38.61
CA LYS A 171 -8.95 29.90 -38.29
C LYS A 171 -9.63 28.53 -38.17
N SER A 172 -8.96 27.45 -38.54
CA SER A 172 -9.52 26.11 -38.47
C SER A 172 -9.75 25.72 -37.00
N PRO A 173 -10.99 25.50 -36.56
CA PRO A 173 -11.25 25.04 -35.20
C PRO A 173 -10.72 23.62 -35.08
N PHE A 174 -9.68 23.45 -34.27
CA PHE A 174 -9.24 22.13 -33.85
C PHE A 174 -9.78 21.86 -32.44
N PRO A 175 -10.26 20.65 -32.13
CA PRO A 175 -10.78 20.35 -30.80
C PRO A 175 -9.68 20.60 -29.76
N GLN A 176 -9.90 21.55 -28.85
CA GLN A 176 -8.95 21.90 -27.80
C GLN A 176 -8.86 20.83 -26.70
N ASP A 177 -9.74 19.82 -26.73
CA ASP A 177 -9.87 18.77 -25.71
C ASP A 177 -8.99 17.53 -25.96
N LEU A 178 -7.97 17.63 -26.79
CA LEU A 178 -7.06 16.51 -27.02
C LEU A 178 -6.13 16.33 -25.81
N ILE A 179 -6.27 15.17 -25.16
CA ILE A 179 -5.40 14.76 -24.07
C ILE A 179 -4.07 14.32 -24.68
N PHE A 180 -3.08 15.21 -24.68
CA PHE A 180 -1.72 14.87 -25.08
C PHE A 180 -1.00 14.14 -23.93
N PRO A 181 -0.32 13.01 -24.22
CA PRO A 181 0.54 12.34 -23.26
C PRO A 181 1.63 13.29 -22.73
N GLN A 182 2.06 13.12 -21.47
CA GLN A 182 3.15 13.91 -20.89
C GLN A 182 4.43 13.84 -21.73
N SER A 183 4.68 12.66 -22.30
CA SER A 183 5.80 12.35 -23.20
C SER A 183 5.78 13.17 -24.51
N LEU A 184 4.63 13.70 -24.93
CA LEU A 184 4.46 14.49 -26.16
C LEU A 184 4.17 15.99 -25.94
N GLN A 185 4.09 16.46 -24.69
CA GLN A 185 3.75 17.86 -24.39
C GLN A 185 4.69 18.87 -25.05
N LYS A 186 5.98 18.54 -25.22
CA LYS A 186 6.96 19.43 -25.87
C LYS A 186 6.74 19.58 -27.38
N LYS A 187 6.15 18.58 -28.03
CA LYS A 187 5.82 18.60 -29.48
C LYS A 187 4.35 18.92 -29.74
N HIS A 188 3.61 19.34 -28.71
CA HIS A 188 2.20 19.66 -28.80
C HIS A 188 1.88 20.67 -29.90
N SER A 189 2.58 21.81 -29.92
CA SER A 189 2.41 22.85 -30.94
C SER A 189 2.70 22.34 -32.35
N PHE A 190 3.71 21.50 -32.50
CA PHE A 190 4.07 20.91 -33.80
C PHE A 190 2.95 20.04 -34.38
N TYR A 191 2.38 19.13 -33.57
CA TYR A 191 1.27 18.28 -34.00
C TYR A 191 0.00 19.08 -34.26
N LEU A 192 -0.30 20.08 -33.44
CA LEU A 192 -1.45 20.96 -33.64
C LEU A 192 -1.34 21.76 -34.94
N ASP A 193 -0.21 22.42 -35.17
CA ASP A 193 0.01 23.25 -36.36
C ASP A 193 -0.08 22.42 -37.64
N LEU A 194 0.53 21.22 -37.64
CA LEU A 194 0.48 20.32 -38.79
C LEU A 194 -0.92 19.74 -39.01
N GLN A 195 -1.66 19.41 -37.95
CA GLN A 195 -3.01 18.88 -38.07
C GLN A 195 -4.01 19.96 -38.53
N GLN A 196 -3.87 21.20 -38.07
CA GLN A 196 -4.65 22.34 -38.59
C GLN A 196 -4.40 22.55 -40.08
N LYS A 197 -3.13 22.53 -40.49
CA LYS A 197 -2.71 22.60 -41.90
C LYS A 197 -3.30 21.45 -42.73
N LEU A 198 -3.28 20.22 -42.20
CA LEU A 198 -3.86 19.06 -42.87
C LEU A 198 -5.38 19.11 -42.97
N ASN A 199 -6.08 19.61 -41.95
CA ASN A 199 -7.53 19.75 -41.99
C ASN A 199 -7.97 20.68 -43.14
N VAL A 200 -7.29 21.83 -43.29
CA VAL A 200 -7.55 22.75 -44.40
C VAL A 200 -7.27 22.08 -45.75
N LEU A 201 -6.13 21.40 -45.89
CA LEU A 201 -5.80 20.68 -47.13
C LEU A 201 -6.76 19.52 -47.43
N ASN A 202 -7.28 18.83 -46.42
CA ASN A 202 -8.27 17.76 -46.57
C ASN A 202 -9.61 18.31 -47.09
N VAL A 203 -10.07 19.45 -46.56
CA VAL A 203 -11.30 20.13 -47.02
C VAL A 203 -11.13 20.64 -48.46
N GLN A 204 -9.98 21.23 -48.77
CA GLN A 204 -9.67 21.68 -50.14
C GLN A 204 -9.61 20.49 -51.11
N ALA A 205 -8.97 19.39 -50.73
CA ALA A 205 -8.87 18.18 -51.54
C ALA A 205 -10.25 17.52 -51.77
N SER A 206 -11.10 17.44 -50.75
CA SER A 206 -12.46 16.90 -50.90
C SER A 206 -13.32 17.77 -51.81
N ARG A 207 -13.21 19.10 -51.70
CA ARG A 207 -13.90 20.07 -52.58
C ARG A 207 -13.44 19.97 -54.03
N ILE A 208 -12.13 19.82 -54.28
CA ILE A 208 -11.60 19.56 -55.64
C ILE A 208 -12.22 18.30 -56.22
N ASN A 209 -12.24 17.20 -55.45
CA ASN A 209 -12.80 15.93 -55.92
C ASN A 209 -14.31 16.00 -56.14
N ALA A 210 -15.05 16.70 -55.28
CA ALA A 210 -16.48 16.95 -55.45
C ALA A 210 -16.76 17.73 -56.74
N LEU A 211 -16.05 18.83 -56.98
CA LEU A 211 -16.17 19.63 -58.21
C LEU A 211 -15.81 18.83 -59.47
N ARG A 212 -14.78 17.96 -59.40
CA ARG A 212 -14.47 17.02 -60.50
C ARG A 212 -15.65 16.08 -60.80
N LYS A 213 -16.26 15.50 -59.76
CA LYS A 213 -17.45 14.62 -59.91
C LYS A 213 -18.65 15.39 -60.47
N GLU A 214 -18.87 16.62 -60.02
CA GLU A 214 -19.95 17.50 -60.49
C GLU A 214 -19.78 17.91 -61.96
N LEU A 215 -18.56 18.26 -62.38
CA LEU A 215 -18.21 18.54 -63.77
C LEU A 215 -18.44 17.35 -64.72
N LEU A 216 -18.21 16.13 -64.24
CA LEU A 216 -18.46 14.92 -65.01
C LEU A 216 -19.96 14.69 -65.24
N LYS A 217 -20.79 15.01 -64.25
CA LYS A 217 -22.25 14.85 -64.27
C LYS A 217 -22.95 15.94 -65.08
N THR A 218 -22.57 17.20 -64.89
CA THR A 218 -23.24 18.36 -65.52
C THR A 218 -23.08 18.35 -67.04
N GLU A 219 -24.16 18.50 -67.79
CA GLU A 219 -24.09 18.57 -69.26
C GLU A 219 -23.63 19.96 -69.71
N MET A 220 -22.52 20.02 -70.43
CA MET A 220 -21.84 21.25 -70.84
C MET A 220 -20.99 20.97 -72.08
N ARG A 221 -20.70 22.01 -72.87
CA ARG A 221 -19.76 21.94 -74.00
C ARG A 221 -18.39 21.43 -73.56
N VAL A 222 -17.87 20.42 -74.26
CA VAL A 222 -16.60 19.73 -73.91
C VAL A 222 -15.42 20.71 -73.75
N ARG A 223 -15.35 21.77 -74.56
CA ARG A 223 -14.30 22.79 -74.46
C ARG A 223 -14.29 23.50 -73.09
N GLN A 224 -15.46 23.83 -72.55
CA GLN A 224 -15.58 24.48 -71.23
C GLN A 224 -15.28 23.48 -70.11
N LYS A 225 -15.75 22.23 -70.23
CA LYS A 225 -15.37 21.15 -69.30
C LYS A 225 -13.86 20.99 -69.19
N ASN A 226 -13.17 20.92 -70.33
CA ASN A 226 -11.72 20.76 -70.35
C ASN A 226 -11.00 21.95 -69.70
N LYS A 227 -11.51 23.19 -69.87
CA LYS A 227 -10.99 24.36 -69.18
C LYS A 227 -11.11 24.24 -67.66
N PHE A 228 -12.29 23.84 -67.16
CA PHE A 228 -12.49 23.64 -65.72
C PHE A 228 -11.66 22.48 -65.15
N PHE A 229 -11.51 21.37 -65.89
CA PHE A 229 -10.61 20.29 -65.48
C PHE A 229 -9.16 20.75 -65.41
N GLN A 230 -8.69 21.57 -66.36
CA GLN A 230 -7.34 22.15 -66.29
C GLN A 230 -7.15 23.03 -65.05
N SER A 231 -8.10 23.93 -64.75
CA SER A 231 -8.07 24.75 -63.52
C SER A 231 -8.06 23.88 -62.26
N LEU A 232 -8.92 22.87 -62.17
CA LEU A 232 -8.94 21.93 -61.03
C LEU A 232 -7.70 21.03 -60.94
N SER A 233 -7.02 20.75 -62.06
CA SER A 233 -5.73 20.07 -62.05
C SER A 233 -4.66 20.97 -61.46
N LEU A 234 -4.55 22.23 -61.90
CA LEU A 234 -3.60 23.20 -61.35
C LEU A 234 -3.82 23.46 -59.85
N ALA A 235 -5.08 23.56 -59.42
CA ALA A 235 -5.43 23.65 -58.00
C ALA A 235 -5.04 22.36 -57.24
N GLY A 236 -5.28 21.20 -57.85
CA GLY A 236 -4.86 19.90 -57.31
C GLY A 236 -3.35 19.75 -57.14
N ASP A 237 -2.57 20.20 -58.11
CA ASP A 237 -1.11 20.13 -58.10
C ASP A 237 -0.49 20.93 -56.95
N LYS A 238 -1.20 21.94 -56.43
CA LYS A 238 -0.78 22.68 -55.23
C LYS A 238 -1.14 21.94 -53.94
N VAL A 239 -2.34 21.35 -53.86
CA VAL A 239 -2.92 20.80 -52.62
C VAL A 239 -2.47 19.36 -52.35
N PHE A 240 -2.51 18.48 -53.36
CA PHE A 240 -2.25 17.04 -53.16
C PHE A 240 -0.81 16.72 -52.73
N PRO A 241 0.26 17.33 -53.30
CA PRO A 241 1.62 17.07 -52.86
C PRO A 241 1.88 17.53 -51.42
N GLN A 242 1.46 18.76 -51.07
CA GLN A 242 1.62 19.31 -49.73
C GLN A 242 0.90 18.47 -48.67
N ARG A 243 -0.31 18.02 -48.98
CA ARG A 243 -1.07 17.08 -48.13
C ARG A 243 -0.27 15.79 -47.90
N LYS A 244 0.28 15.20 -48.96
CA LYS A 244 1.07 13.96 -48.87
C LYS A 244 2.34 14.16 -48.05
N GLU A 245 3.02 15.29 -48.18
CA GLU A 245 4.22 15.60 -47.39
C GLU A 245 3.88 15.81 -45.91
N HIS A 246 2.85 16.57 -45.58
CA HIS A 246 2.44 16.78 -44.19
C HIS A 246 1.97 15.48 -43.52
N ILE A 247 1.23 14.61 -44.23
CA ILE A 247 0.87 13.27 -43.71
C ILE A 247 2.13 12.45 -43.44
N LYS A 248 3.10 12.46 -44.36
CA LYS A 248 4.38 11.75 -44.17
C LYS A 248 5.14 12.26 -42.96
N LEU A 249 5.25 13.58 -42.80
CA LEU A 249 5.97 14.22 -41.68
C LEU A 249 5.34 13.90 -40.33
N ILE A 250 4.01 14.05 -40.18
CA ILE A 250 3.32 13.68 -38.94
C ILE A 250 3.52 12.18 -38.67
N SER A 251 3.40 11.35 -39.71
CA SER A 251 3.53 9.89 -39.57
C SER A 251 4.92 9.46 -39.11
N SER A 252 5.99 10.03 -39.68
CA SER A 252 7.37 9.67 -39.31
C SER A 252 7.74 10.15 -37.91
N GLU A 253 7.33 11.37 -37.54
CA GLU A 253 7.57 11.92 -36.21
C GLU A 253 6.79 11.14 -35.15
N PHE A 254 5.52 10.80 -35.43
CA PHE A 254 4.70 10.05 -34.48
C PHE A 254 5.24 8.65 -34.22
N ILE A 255 5.72 7.95 -35.25
CA ILE A 255 6.41 6.66 -35.07
C ILE A 255 7.66 6.85 -34.19
N THR A 256 8.46 7.87 -34.47
CA THR A 256 9.71 8.14 -33.73
C THR A 256 9.42 8.43 -32.26
N ASP A 257 8.38 9.21 -31.97
CA ASP A 257 8.00 9.55 -30.60
C ASP A 257 7.45 8.35 -29.83
N VAL A 258 6.62 7.52 -30.47
CA VAL A 258 6.15 6.25 -29.88
C VAL A 258 7.32 5.32 -29.60
N ASP A 259 8.30 5.25 -30.51
CA ASP A 259 9.50 4.44 -30.32
C ASP A 259 10.39 4.95 -29.20
N GLN A 260 10.52 6.27 -29.05
CA GLN A 260 11.23 6.89 -27.93
C GLN A 260 10.52 6.63 -26.61
N PHE A 261 9.19 6.72 -26.57
CA PHE A 261 8.38 6.37 -25.40
C PHE A 261 8.59 4.90 -25.00
N ILE A 262 8.50 3.98 -25.97
CA ILE A 262 8.69 2.56 -25.71
C ILE A 262 10.12 2.29 -25.21
N LYS A 263 11.14 2.85 -25.86
CA LYS A 263 12.54 2.71 -25.41
C LYS A 263 12.76 3.32 -24.03
N GLY A 264 12.16 4.45 -23.70
CA GLY A 264 12.34 5.10 -22.40
C GLY A 264 11.75 4.31 -21.23
N HIS A 265 10.60 3.68 -21.44
CA HIS A 265 9.82 3.05 -20.36
C HIS A 265 9.89 1.52 -20.33
N PHE A 266 10.16 0.87 -21.47
CA PHE A 266 10.17 -0.59 -21.60
C PHE A 266 11.57 -1.18 -21.80
N SER A 267 12.63 -0.36 -21.86
CA SER A 267 14.00 -0.89 -21.82
C SER A 267 14.31 -1.50 -20.44
N GLU A 268 15.04 -2.61 -20.48
CA GLU A 268 15.36 -3.50 -19.35
C GLU A 268 15.98 -2.73 -18.17
N GLY A 269 15.16 -2.35 -17.18
CA GLY A 269 15.65 -1.80 -15.90
C GLY A 269 14.74 -0.80 -15.18
N ASN A 270 13.85 -0.08 -15.88
CA ASN A 270 13.12 1.08 -15.30
C ASN A 270 11.65 0.84 -14.94
N LEU A 271 11.11 -0.36 -15.08
CA LEU A 271 9.71 -0.71 -14.77
C LEU A 271 9.40 -0.86 -13.27
N SER A 272 10.28 -0.37 -12.40
CA SER A 272 10.30 -0.71 -10.97
C SER A 272 9.33 0.08 -10.08
N HIS A 273 8.76 1.19 -10.56
CA HIS A 273 7.88 2.01 -9.72
C HIS A 273 6.39 1.70 -9.94
N GLU A 274 5.70 1.27 -8.89
CA GLU A 274 4.26 0.93 -8.86
C GLU A 274 3.35 2.07 -9.36
N ALA A 275 3.75 3.32 -9.13
CA ALA A 275 3.05 4.49 -9.66
C ALA A 275 3.22 4.65 -11.18
N SER A 276 4.27 4.06 -11.77
CA SER A 276 4.57 4.17 -13.19
C SER A 276 3.67 3.27 -14.04
N LEU A 277 3.26 2.08 -13.59
CA LEU A 277 2.50 1.16 -14.44
C LEU A 277 1.09 1.68 -14.77
N PHE A 278 0.40 2.28 -13.79
CA PHE A 278 -0.91 2.90 -14.01
C PHE A 278 -0.80 4.14 -14.92
N ASN A 279 0.20 4.99 -14.69
CA ASN A 279 0.45 6.16 -15.53
C ASN A 279 0.82 5.76 -16.96
N LEU A 280 1.65 4.73 -17.13
CA LEU A 280 2.01 4.18 -18.44
C LEU A 280 0.79 3.62 -19.19
N ARG A 281 -0.17 3.04 -18.48
CA ARG A 281 -1.43 2.56 -19.06
C ARG A 281 -2.26 3.72 -19.60
N GLU A 282 -2.43 4.78 -18.82
CA GLU A 282 -3.14 5.98 -19.27
C GLU A 282 -2.39 6.68 -20.41
N GLU A 283 -1.06 6.73 -20.38
CA GLU A 283 -0.25 7.28 -21.48
C GLU A 283 -0.37 6.47 -22.78
N ILE A 284 -0.39 5.13 -22.71
CA ILE A 284 -0.64 4.28 -23.88
C ILE A 284 -2.03 4.52 -24.45
N LYS A 285 -3.06 4.65 -23.60
CA LYS A 285 -4.42 5.00 -24.08
C LYS A 285 -4.44 6.37 -24.73
N ALA A 286 -3.76 7.36 -24.15
CA ALA A 286 -3.67 8.70 -24.70
C ALA A 286 -2.93 8.68 -26.05
N LEU A 287 -1.84 7.93 -26.20
CA LEU A 287 -1.14 7.74 -27.48
C LEU A 287 -2.02 7.04 -28.52
N GLN A 288 -2.76 6.00 -28.13
CA GLN A 288 -3.71 5.32 -29.02
C GLN A 288 -4.91 6.20 -29.40
N GLY A 289 -5.36 7.06 -28.48
CA GLY A 289 -6.39 8.07 -28.74
C GLY A 289 -5.89 9.13 -29.72
N LEU A 290 -4.68 9.65 -29.49
CA LEU A 290 -4.04 10.63 -30.35
C LEU A 290 -3.79 10.08 -31.77
N ALA A 291 -3.36 8.82 -31.88
CA ALA A 291 -3.19 8.15 -33.17
C ALA A 291 -4.48 8.05 -34.01
N LYS A 292 -5.66 8.05 -33.37
CA LYS A 292 -6.95 8.05 -34.08
C LYS A 292 -7.36 9.43 -34.57
N VAL A 293 -6.92 10.48 -33.89
CA VAL A 293 -7.30 11.87 -34.21
C VAL A 293 -6.31 12.50 -35.19
N LEU A 294 -5.04 12.09 -35.12
CA LEU A 294 -4.04 12.50 -36.11
C LEU A 294 -4.30 11.83 -37.46
N THR A 295 -4.16 12.62 -38.53
CA THR A 295 -4.23 12.12 -39.90
C THR A 295 -2.91 11.43 -40.30
N LEU A 296 -2.79 10.16 -39.91
CA LEU A 296 -1.62 9.31 -40.13
C LEU A 296 -1.76 8.46 -41.41
N ASN A 297 -0.64 8.05 -41.97
CA ASN A 297 -0.59 6.97 -42.97
C ASN A 297 -1.05 5.65 -42.33
N THR A 298 -1.80 4.83 -43.08
CA THR A 298 -2.20 3.46 -42.71
C THR A 298 -1.05 2.67 -42.09
N ASN A 299 0.14 2.69 -42.70
CA ASN A 299 1.31 1.96 -42.19
C ASN A 299 1.81 2.49 -40.84
N ALA A 300 1.75 3.80 -40.63
CA ALA A 300 2.15 4.42 -39.37
C ALA A 300 1.14 4.12 -38.25
N PHE A 301 -0.15 4.16 -38.58
CA PHE A 301 -1.21 3.81 -37.64
C PHE A 301 -1.15 2.34 -37.21
N THR A 302 -0.99 1.41 -38.16
CA THR A 302 -0.92 -0.03 -37.85
C THR A 302 0.31 -0.38 -37.03
N ASN A 303 1.49 0.15 -37.40
CA ASN A 303 2.74 -0.12 -36.69
C ASN A 303 2.72 0.45 -35.26
N THR A 304 2.34 1.73 -35.09
CA THR A 304 2.26 2.35 -33.75
C THR A 304 1.21 1.66 -32.87
N ARG A 305 0.05 1.29 -33.44
CA ARG A 305 -0.96 0.52 -32.71
C ARG A 305 -0.47 -0.85 -32.27
N ALA A 306 0.25 -1.57 -33.13
CA ALA A 306 0.79 -2.90 -32.81
C ALA A 306 1.81 -2.80 -31.66
N ARG A 307 2.76 -1.86 -31.76
CA ARG A 307 3.78 -1.62 -30.73
C ARG A 307 3.19 -1.17 -29.39
N LEU A 308 2.21 -0.27 -29.40
CA LEU A 308 1.51 0.16 -28.19
C LEU A 308 0.67 -0.97 -27.56
N SER A 309 0.12 -1.88 -28.38
CA SER A 309 -0.61 -3.06 -27.88
C SER A 309 0.34 -4.07 -27.26
N GLU A 310 1.52 -4.29 -27.84
CA GLU A 310 2.56 -5.14 -27.26
C GLU A 310 3.04 -4.59 -25.90
N ALA A 311 3.31 -3.28 -25.84
CA ALA A 311 3.66 -2.59 -24.60
C ALA A 311 2.56 -2.72 -23.53
N TRP A 312 1.29 -2.61 -23.92
CA TRP A 312 0.15 -2.83 -23.05
C TRP A 312 0.09 -4.26 -22.50
N ASP A 313 0.32 -5.26 -23.34
CA ASP A 313 0.32 -6.66 -22.94
C ASP A 313 1.48 -6.98 -21.99
N GLN A 314 2.64 -6.34 -22.17
CA GLN A 314 3.76 -6.42 -21.22
C GLN A 314 3.42 -5.79 -19.86
N ILE A 315 2.71 -4.67 -19.81
CA ILE A 315 2.22 -4.13 -18.53
C ILE A 315 1.25 -5.12 -17.86
N LYS A 316 0.31 -5.67 -18.64
CA LYS A 316 -0.71 -6.58 -18.14
C LYS A 316 -0.13 -7.90 -17.62
N SER A 317 0.89 -8.45 -18.28
CA SER A 317 1.59 -9.65 -17.81
C SER A 317 2.29 -9.41 -16.48
N ARG A 318 2.99 -8.27 -16.34
CA ARG A 318 3.65 -7.90 -15.08
C ARG A 318 2.67 -7.58 -13.95
N GLU A 319 1.56 -6.91 -14.23
CA GLU A 319 0.48 -6.74 -13.23
C GLU A 319 -0.04 -8.09 -12.74
N LYS A 320 -0.19 -9.05 -13.65
CA LYS A 320 -0.61 -10.42 -13.30
C LYS A 320 0.43 -11.15 -12.47
N GLU A 321 1.71 -11.01 -12.78
CA GLU A 321 2.83 -11.55 -11.99
C GLU A 321 2.86 -10.93 -10.59
N ARG A 322 2.81 -9.60 -10.47
CA ARG A 322 2.76 -8.93 -9.15
C ARG A 322 1.53 -9.31 -8.35
N LYS A 323 0.37 -9.49 -9.01
CA LYS A 323 -0.83 -9.98 -8.32
C LYS A 323 -0.64 -11.40 -7.80
N LYS A 324 0.08 -12.25 -8.55
CA LYS A 324 0.46 -13.60 -8.07
C LYS A 324 1.47 -13.53 -6.93
N GLU A 325 2.50 -12.69 -7.01
CA GLU A 325 3.49 -12.48 -5.94
C GLU A 325 2.83 -11.98 -4.66
N ARG A 326 1.98 -10.95 -4.74
CA ARG A 326 1.21 -10.46 -3.58
C ARG A 326 0.27 -11.52 -3.05
N ALA A 327 -0.34 -12.34 -3.91
CA ALA A 327 -1.16 -13.46 -3.46
C ALA A 327 -0.33 -14.53 -2.75
N GLN A 328 0.86 -14.87 -3.27
CA GLN A 328 1.78 -15.82 -2.64
C GLN A 328 2.31 -15.29 -1.30
N GLN A 329 2.69 -14.02 -1.24
CA GLN A 329 3.08 -13.35 0.01
C GLN A 329 1.93 -13.35 1.01
N ARG A 330 0.69 -13.04 0.61
CA ARG A 330 -0.47 -13.14 1.50
C ARG A 330 -0.73 -14.56 2.00
N VAL A 331 -0.53 -15.57 1.17
CA VAL A 331 -0.62 -16.98 1.59
C VAL A 331 0.48 -17.33 2.58
N GLY A 332 1.72 -16.89 2.34
CA GLY A 332 2.83 -17.07 3.27
C GLY A 332 2.61 -16.36 4.61
N LEU A 333 2.15 -15.11 4.59
CA LEU A 333 1.79 -14.34 5.79
C LEU A 333 0.67 -15.03 6.58
N ARG A 334 -0.33 -15.60 5.90
CA ARG A 334 -1.40 -16.36 6.55
C ARG A 334 -0.91 -17.66 7.18
N GLN A 335 -0.05 -18.40 6.48
CA GLN A 335 0.57 -19.62 7.03
C GLN A 335 1.43 -19.27 8.26
N ASN A 336 2.21 -18.20 8.19
CA ASN A 336 3.00 -17.71 9.33
C ASN A 336 2.07 -17.33 10.50
N PHE A 337 0.97 -16.63 10.26
CA PHE A 337 -0.03 -16.32 11.28
C PHE A 337 -0.60 -17.58 11.94
N GLU A 338 -1.03 -18.57 11.15
CA GLU A 338 -1.59 -19.83 11.66
C GLU A 338 -0.56 -20.60 12.51
N THR A 339 0.72 -20.64 12.10
CA THR A 339 1.77 -21.30 12.89
C THR A 339 2.05 -20.61 14.23
N VAL A 340 2.05 -19.27 14.27
CA VAL A 340 2.26 -18.51 15.50
C VAL A 340 1.04 -18.62 16.41
N GLN A 341 -0.17 -18.61 15.85
CA GLN A 341 -1.41 -18.79 16.61
C GLN A 341 -1.47 -20.17 17.26
N GLN A 342 -1.09 -21.23 16.53
CA GLN A 342 -0.97 -22.58 17.10
C GLN A 342 0.05 -22.62 18.25
N ALA A 343 1.22 -22.00 18.09
CA ALA A 343 2.22 -21.95 19.15
C ALA A 343 1.74 -21.18 20.41
N ILE A 344 0.90 -20.15 20.25
CA ILE A 344 0.25 -19.44 21.35
C ILE A 344 -0.85 -20.30 22.00
N GLN A 345 -1.64 -21.03 21.22
CA GLN A 345 -2.65 -21.95 21.75
C GLN A 345 -2.01 -23.12 22.51
N ASP A 346 -0.94 -23.70 22.00
CA ASP A 346 -0.15 -24.75 22.69
C ASP A 346 0.47 -24.22 23.98
N PHE A 347 0.89 -22.96 24.01
CA PHE A 347 1.35 -22.33 25.24
C PHE A 347 0.22 -22.09 26.24
N LYS A 348 -0.97 -21.70 25.76
CA LYS A 348 -2.17 -21.52 26.60
C LYS A 348 -2.60 -22.84 27.25
N THR A 349 -2.65 -23.94 26.50
CA THR A 349 -2.99 -25.27 27.04
C THR A 349 -1.94 -25.75 28.04
N GLN A 350 -0.65 -25.58 27.73
CA GLN A 350 0.45 -25.91 28.67
C GLN A 350 0.40 -25.09 29.97
N PHE A 351 -0.07 -23.85 29.92
CA PHE A 351 -0.25 -22.98 31.08
C PHE A 351 -1.50 -23.34 31.91
N GLU A 352 -2.59 -23.73 31.26
CA GLU A 352 -3.81 -24.21 31.91
C GLU A 352 -3.60 -25.55 32.63
N ASP A 353 -2.81 -26.45 32.03
CA ASP A 353 -2.47 -27.76 32.60
C ASP A 353 -1.44 -27.70 33.76
N ALA A 354 -0.99 -26.49 34.15
CA ALA A 354 -0.06 -26.26 35.26
C ALA A 354 1.28 -27.04 35.19
N THR A 355 1.68 -27.47 33.99
CA THR A 355 2.88 -28.29 33.78
C THR A 355 4.19 -27.49 33.81
N LEU A 356 4.11 -26.16 33.78
CA LEU A 356 5.26 -25.27 33.81
C LEU A 356 5.34 -24.39 35.06
N SER A 357 6.53 -24.33 35.65
CA SER A 357 6.89 -23.33 36.65
C SER A 357 6.67 -21.91 36.10
N THR A 358 6.28 -20.98 36.97
CA THR A 358 6.06 -19.55 36.64
C THR A 358 7.25 -18.92 35.91
N SER A 359 8.47 -19.36 36.21
CA SER A 359 9.72 -18.94 35.53
C SER A 359 9.85 -19.48 34.10
N ASP A 360 9.47 -20.74 33.86
CA ASP A 360 9.62 -21.37 32.54
C ASP A 360 8.52 -20.94 31.58
N ALA A 361 7.34 -20.62 32.11
CA ALA A 361 6.27 -19.98 31.35
C ALA A 361 6.66 -18.56 30.88
N GLN A 362 7.43 -17.81 31.66
CA GLN A 362 7.99 -16.52 31.23
C GLN A 362 9.00 -16.65 30.08
N LYS A 363 9.92 -17.62 30.16
CA LYS A 363 10.90 -17.88 29.08
C LYS A 363 10.21 -18.27 27.78
N LYS A 364 9.24 -19.19 27.82
CA LYS A 364 8.46 -19.57 26.63
C LYS A 364 7.68 -18.39 26.05
N MET A 365 7.17 -17.49 26.89
CA MET A 365 6.49 -16.28 26.43
C MET A 365 7.46 -15.30 25.73
N ASP A 366 8.67 -15.14 26.25
CA ASP A 366 9.72 -14.33 25.61
C ASP A 366 10.20 -14.95 24.29
N ASP A 367 10.29 -16.28 24.23
CA ASP A 367 10.62 -17.03 23.01
C ASP A 367 9.53 -16.88 21.94
N LEU A 368 8.25 -16.89 22.33
CA LEU A 368 7.12 -16.60 21.42
C LEU A 368 7.15 -15.16 20.91
N VAL A 369 7.49 -14.19 21.77
CA VAL A 369 7.65 -12.79 21.35
C VAL A 369 8.86 -12.63 20.41
N ALA A 370 9.94 -13.36 20.64
CA ALA A 370 11.08 -13.40 19.73
C ALA A 370 10.72 -14.06 18.39
N PHE A 371 9.91 -15.11 18.41
CA PHE A 371 9.40 -15.79 17.21
C PHE A 371 8.50 -14.87 16.38
N MET A 372 7.58 -14.12 17.02
CA MET A 372 6.75 -13.09 16.39
C MET A 372 7.54 -11.93 15.77
N ARG A 373 8.74 -11.63 16.28
CA ARG A 373 9.61 -10.58 15.72
C ARG A 373 10.43 -11.06 14.52
N ARG A 374 10.68 -12.37 14.43
CA ARG A 374 11.46 -12.99 13.33
C ARG A 374 10.58 -13.41 12.16
N THR A 375 9.31 -13.69 12.41
CA THR A 375 8.34 -14.04 11.37
C THR A 375 7.72 -12.79 10.76
N GLU A 376 7.67 -12.73 9.44
CA GLU A 376 6.94 -11.69 8.73
C GLU A 376 5.44 -11.93 8.92
N LEU A 377 4.79 -11.02 9.64
CA LEU A 377 3.38 -11.04 10.00
C LEU A 377 2.76 -9.68 9.66
N ASP A 378 1.49 -9.69 9.27
CA ASP A 378 0.77 -8.46 8.96
C ASP A 378 0.50 -7.63 10.24
N ARG A 379 0.27 -6.32 10.10
CA ARG A 379 0.11 -5.42 11.25
C ARG A 379 -1.11 -5.76 12.10
N ASP A 380 -2.22 -6.10 11.45
CA ASP A 380 -3.46 -6.48 12.12
C ASP A 380 -3.36 -7.87 12.74
N ASP A 381 -2.61 -8.76 12.10
CA ASP A 381 -2.32 -10.11 12.58
C ASP A 381 -1.43 -10.10 13.83
N LEU A 382 -0.38 -9.25 13.83
CA LEU A 382 0.44 -8.99 15.02
C LEU A 382 -0.36 -8.41 16.18
N LYS A 383 -1.37 -7.58 15.90
CA LYS A 383 -2.24 -7.01 16.94
C LYS A 383 -3.06 -8.10 17.62
N LYS A 384 -3.68 -8.98 16.83
CA LYS A 384 -4.45 -10.14 17.34
C LYS A 384 -3.60 -11.09 18.15
N LEU A 385 -2.42 -11.47 17.65
CA LEU A 385 -1.51 -12.37 18.36
C LEU A 385 -0.99 -11.76 19.67
N ARG A 386 -0.78 -10.43 19.71
CA ARG A 386 -0.43 -9.72 20.95
C ARG A 386 -1.58 -9.65 21.95
N GLU A 387 -2.81 -9.53 21.48
CA GLU A 387 -3.99 -9.59 22.34
C GLU A 387 -4.13 -10.98 22.97
N GLU A 388 -4.03 -12.05 22.17
CA GLU A 388 -4.04 -13.44 22.65
C GLU A 388 -2.89 -13.72 23.64
N LEU A 389 -1.68 -13.24 23.37
CA LEU A 389 -0.55 -13.40 24.28
C LEU A 389 -0.70 -12.58 25.58
N ASN A 390 -1.33 -11.40 25.51
CA ASN A 390 -1.64 -10.60 26.69
C ASN A 390 -2.74 -11.24 27.56
N GLU A 391 -3.69 -11.96 26.97
CA GLU A 391 -4.67 -12.74 27.73
C GLU A 391 -4.01 -13.83 28.57
N VAL A 392 -2.97 -14.49 28.06
CA VAL A 392 -2.20 -15.48 28.83
C VAL A 392 -1.22 -14.83 29.82
N LYS A 393 -0.74 -13.61 29.51
CA LYS A 393 0.17 -12.86 30.39
C LYS A 393 -0.49 -12.37 31.68
N LYS A 394 -1.75 -11.94 31.64
CA LYS A 394 -2.50 -11.44 32.82
C LYS A 394 -2.55 -12.47 33.96
N PRO A 395 -3.03 -13.71 33.78
CA PRO A 395 -3.08 -14.70 34.86
C PRO A 395 -1.69 -15.12 35.35
N LEU A 396 -0.66 -15.07 34.50
CA LEU A 396 0.72 -15.34 34.92
C LEU A 396 1.27 -14.22 35.83
N GLN A 397 1.01 -12.96 35.49
CA GLN A 397 1.39 -11.82 36.32
C GLN A 397 0.60 -11.79 37.63
N ASP A 398 -0.67 -12.17 37.62
CA ASP A 398 -1.50 -12.22 38.82
C ASP A 398 -1.04 -13.35 39.76
N LYS A 399 -0.66 -14.53 39.23
CA LYS A 399 -0.04 -15.60 40.04
C LYS A 399 1.29 -15.17 40.66
N LEU A 400 2.14 -14.46 39.92
CA LEU A 400 3.40 -13.92 40.46
C LEU A 400 3.17 -12.87 41.55
N LYS A 401 2.24 -11.93 41.35
CA LYS A 401 1.87 -10.95 42.38
C LYS A 401 1.32 -11.61 43.64
N LEU A 402 0.49 -12.65 43.50
CA LEU A 402 -0.02 -13.40 44.65
C LEU A 402 1.10 -14.11 45.42
N GLU A 403 2.10 -14.67 44.73
CA GLU A 403 3.28 -15.25 45.37
C GLU A 403 4.17 -14.20 46.06
N GLU A 404 4.37 -13.04 45.44
CA GLU A 404 5.13 -11.92 46.03
C GLU A 404 4.40 -11.31 47.24
N GLU A 405 3.08 -11.14 47.16
CA GLU A 405 2.25 -10.66 48.26
C GLU A 405 2.22 -11.65 49.42
N ALA A 406 2.17 -12.96 49.14
CA ALA A 406 2.26 -14.00 50.16
C ALA A 406 3.61 -13.96 50.89
N LYS A 407 4.72 -13.83 50.15
CA LYS A 407 6.06 -13.63 50.73
C LYS A 407 6.15 -12.35 51.55
N HIS A 408 5.58 -11.24 51.06
CA HIS A 408 5.57 -9.98 51.79
C HIS A 408 4.71 -10.01 53.06
N LYS A 409 3.58 -10.72 53.05
CA LYS A 409 2.74 -10.91 54.25
C LYS A 409 3.47 -11.75 55.29
N GLN A 410 4.10 -12.85 54.87
CA GLN A 410 4.92 -13.69 55.75
C GLN A 410 6.10 -12.91 56.36
N GLU A 411 6.76 -12.04 55.59
CA GLU A 411 7.85 -11.22 56.12
C GLU A 411 7.36 -10.15 57.11
N LYS A 412 6.21 -9.53 56.84
CA LYS A 412 5.59 -8.56 57.77
C LYS A 412 5.18 -9.20 59.08
N GLU A 413 4.59 -10.39 59.06
CA GLU A 413 4.21 -11.14 60.26
C GLU A 413 5.44 -11.51 61.10
N ARG A 414 6.54 -11.91 60.47
CA ARG A 414 7.81 -12.18 61.17
C ARG A 414 8.41 -10.93 61.82
N ILE A 415 8.28 -9.77 61.19
CA ILE A 415 8.77 -8.49 61.74
C ILE A 415 7.93 -8.06 62.95
N LEU A 416 6.60 -8.22 62.90
CA LEU A 416 5.72 -7.90 64.03
C LEU A 416 6.03 -8.77 65.25
N LEU A 417 6.15 -10.08 65.06
CA LEU A 417 6.51 -11.02 66.14
C LEU A 417 7.88 -10.71 66.76
N LYS A 418 8.83 -10.18 66.00
CA LYS A 418 10.14 -9.72 66.53
C LYS A 418 10.00 -8.48 67.39
N LYS A 419 9.19 -7.49 66.97
CA LYS A 419 8.94 -6.25 67.73
C LYS A 419 8.20 -6.50 69.04
N GLU A 420 7.23 -7.41 69.05
CA GLU A 420 6.51 -7.77 70.27
C GLU A 420 7.45 -8.39 71.31
N LYS A 421 8.34 -9.31 70.89
CA LYS A 421 9.34 -9.93 71.78
C LYS A 421 10.35 -8.92 72.35
N TYR A 422 10.74 -7.92 71.57
CA TYR A 422 11.61 -6.84 72.05
C TYR A 422 10.93 -6.02 73.16
N ASN A 423 9.66 -5.63 72.94
CA ASN A 423 8.91 -4.83 73.91
C ASN A 423 8.62 -5.60 75.21
N THR A 424 8.34 -6.90 75.15
CA THR A 424 8.13 -7.71 76.37
C THR A 424 9.38 -7.78 77.23
N LEU A 425 10.55 -7.97 76.62
CA LEU A 425 11.83 -8.01 77.34
C LEU A 425 12.19 -6.64 77.93
N LYS A 426 11.93 -5.55 77.20
CA LYS A 426 12.13 -4.19 77.69
C LYS A 426 11.27 -3.90 78.94
N ASN A 427 9.99 -4.25 78.88
CA ASN A 427 9.07 -4.05 80.00
C ASN A 427 9.49 -4.86 81.24
N GLN A 428 9.97 -6.10 81.04
CA GLN A 428 10.49 -6.93 82.15
C GLN A 428 11.69 -6.27 82.84
N ILE A 429 12.65 -5.72 82.08
CA ILE A 429 13.81 -5.01 82.65
C ILE A 429 13.37 -3.77 83.43
N GLU A 430 12.46 -2.96 82.87
CA GLU A 430 11.96 -1.76 83.54
C GLU A 430 11.21 -2.08 84.83
N THR A 431 10.40 -3.14 84.85
CA THR A 431 9.71 -3.59 86.08
C THR A 431 10.68 -4.05 87.17
N LEU A 432 11.77 -4.74 86.81
CA LEU A 432 12.78 -5.18 87.78
C LEU A 432 13.56 -4.00 88.37
N ILE A 433 13.85 -2.97 87.57
CA ILE A 433 14.50 -1.75 88.05
C ILE A 433 13.58 -1.03 89.06
N GLN A 434 12.28 -0.96 88.78
CA GLN A 434 11.31 -0.28 89.65
C GLN A 434 11.04 -1.05 90.96
N GLN A 435 11.12 -2.39 90.95
CA GLN A 435 10.82 -3.24 92.12
C GLN A 435 12.04 -3.57 92.99
N ASN A 436 13.20 -2.95 92.71
CA ASN A 436 14.47 -3.20 93.38
C ASN A 436 14.40 -3.23 94.92
N ASP A 437 13.61 -2.36 95.56
CA ASP A 437 13.56 -2.26 97.03
C ASP A 437 12.93 -3.51 97.71
N SER A 438 12.14 -4.29 96.98
CA SER A 438 11.43 -5.46 97.50
C SER A 438 12.21 -6.78 97.39
N TYR A 439 13.29 -6.81 96.61
CA TYR A 439 14.04 -8.03 96.31
C TYR A 439 15.33 -8.14 97.13
N ASN A 440 15.62 -9.35 97.62
CA ASN A 440 16.88 -9.69 98.25
C ASN A 440 18.04 -9.72 97.23
N GLU A 441 19.27 -9.53 97.72
CA GLU A 441 20.50 -9.47 96.90
C GLU A 441 20.62 -10.66 95.93
N ASP A 442 20.36 -11.87 96.42
CA ASP A 442 20.45 -13.10 95.62
C ASP A 442 19.32 -13.23 94.58
N GLN A 443 18.14 -12.65 94.83
CA GLN A 443 17.00 -12.69 93.91
C GLN A 443 17.21 -11.74 92.72
N LEU A 444 17.81 -10.56 92.96
CA LEU A 444 18.16 -9.61 91.90
C LEU A 444 19.29 -10.12 91.00
N VAL A 445 20.24 -10.89 91.55
CA VAL A 445 21.29 -11.53 90.77
C VAL A 445 20.72 -12.62 89.86
N ALA A 446 19.87 -13.50 90.40
CA ALA A 446 19.27 -14.59 89.62
C ALA A 446 18.38 -14.07 88.47
N GLN A 447 17.50 -13.10 88.74
CA GLN A 447 16.63 -12.53 87.71
C GLN A 447 17.40 -11.72 86.65
N ARG A 448 18.51 -11.09 87.04
CA ARG A 448 19.41 -10.40 86.10
C ARG A 448 20.10 -11.39 85.16
N GLU A 449 20.52 -12.55 85.65
CA GLU A 449 21.11 -13.61 84.83
C GLU A 449 20.07 -14.26 83.90
N ASP A 450 18.85 -14.48 84.39
CA ASP A 450 17.75 -15.01 83.57
C ASP A 450 17.40 -14.08 82.40
N ILE A 451 17.32 -12.77 82.62
CA ILE A 451 17.06 -11.81 81.54
C ILE A 451 18.26 -11.71 80.58
N LEU A 452 19.50 -11.79 81.07
CA LEU A 452 20.68 -11.82 80.21
C LEU A 452 20.67 -13.06 79.30
N ASN A 453 20.29 -14.22 79.83
CA ASN A 453 20.14 -15.44 79.04
C ASN A 453 19.00 -15.29 78.01
N GLN A 454 17.86 -14.71 78.38
CA GLN A 454 16.76 -14.44 77.43
C GLN A 454 17.14 -13.44 76.33
N ILE A 455 17.95 -12.42 76.63
CA ILE A 455 18.48 -11.48 75.63
C ILE A 455 19.47 -12.19 74.69
N GLN A 456 20.34 -13.05 75.23
CA GLN A 456 21.30 -13.81 74.43
C GLN A 456 20.60 -14.81 73.51
N ASP A 457 19.61 -15.55 74.01
CA ASP A 457 18.86 -16.57 73.27
C ASP A 457 17.83 -15.98 72.29
N SER A 458 17.47 -14.70 72.43
CA SER A 458 16.55 -14.04 71.51
C SER A 458 17.13 -13.87 70.10
N SER A 459 16.28 -13.94 69.07
CA SER A 459 16.65 -13.68 67.66
C SER A 459 16.62 -12.19 67.29
N LEU A 460 16.83 -11.31 68.28
CA LEU A 460 16.83 -9.85 68.14
C LEU A 460 18.10 -9.35 67.45
N VAL A 461 18.01 -8.17 66.83
CA VAL A 461 19.13 -7.54 66.12
C VAL A 461 20.20 -7.13 67.13
N LYS A 462 21.48 -7.16 66.73
CA LYS A 462 22.61 -6.79 67.62
C LYS A 462 22.42 -5.42 68.31
N THR A 463 21.84 -4.44 67.60
CA THR A 463 21.52 -3.12 68.14
C THR A 463 20.46 -3.18 69.24
N GLU A 464 19.41 -3.96 69.04
CA GLU A 464 18.33 -4.18 70.01
C GLU A 464 18.84 -4.93 71.25
N LYS A 465 19.73 -5.92 71.07
CA LYS A 465 20.40 -6.59 72.20
C LYS A 465 21.26 -5.64 73.02
N LEU A 466 22.05 -4.79 72.35
CA LEU A 466 22.88 -3.78 73.01
C LEU A 466 22.04 -2.74 73.77
N GLU A 467 20.88 -2.37 73.25
CA GLU A 467 19.94 -1.47 73.94
C GLU A 467 19.34 -2.13 75.19
N LEU A 468 18.88 -3.38 75.10
CA LEU A 468 18.38 -4.12 76.26
C LEU A 468 19.48 -4.32 77.32
N GLU A 469 20.71 -4.63 76.90
CA GLU A 469 21.88 -4.70 77.81
C GLU A 469 22.21 -3.34 78.44
N ARG A 470 22.05 -2.23 77.71
CA ARG A 470 22.24 -0.88 78.25
C ARG A 470 21.20 -0.56 79.32
N ILE A 471 19.94 -0.93 79.09
CA ILE A 471 18.84 -0.74 80.04
C ILE A 471 19.05 -1.63 81.27
N LEU A 472 19.75 -2.77 81.15
CA LEU A 472 20.07 -3.69 82.25
C LEU A 472 21.29 -3.26 83.11
N LYS A 473 22.13 -2.32 82.65
CA LYS A 473 23.31 -1.84 83.41
C LYS A 473 23.01 -1.26 84.80
N PRO A 474 21.98 -0.40 84.98
CA PRO A 474 21.65 0.16 86.29
C PRO A 474 21.35 -0.90 87.37
N LEU A 475 20.85 -2.08 86.99
CA LEU A 475 20.65 -3.20 87.93
C LEU A 475 21.97 -3.70 88.53
N ARG A 476 23.10 -3.60 87.80
CA ARG A 476 24.42 -3.97 88.32
C ARG A 476 24.85 -3.02 89.42
N ASP A 477 24.65 -1.71 89.21
CA ASP A 477 25.05 -0.66 90.15
C ASP A 477 24.21 -0.75 91.43
N ILE A 478 22.91 -1.01 91.27
CA ILE A 478 21.97 -1.33 92.35
C ILE A 478 22.42 -2.56 93.17
N ILE A 479 22.84 -3.64 92.50
CA ILE A 479 23.32 -4.84 93.18
C ILE A 479 24.60 -4.51 93.95
N THR A 480 25.55 -3.77 93.37
CA THR A 480 26.79 -3.39 94.05
C THR A 480 26.54 -2.49 95.25
N GLU A 481 25.62 -1.54 95.18
CA GLU A 481 25.25 -0.71 96.34
C GLU A 481 24.64 -1.54 97.48
N LYS A 482 23.85 -2.58 97.16
CA LYS A 482 23.35 -3.52 98.17
C LYS A 482 24.47 -4.37 98.77
N LYS A 483 25.45 -4.82 97.96
CA LYS A 483 26.64 -5.55 98.43
C LYS A 483 27.54 -4.68 99.31
N GLU A 484 27.68 -3.40 98.97
CA GLU A 484 28.50 -2.47 99.74
C GLU A 484 27.84 -2.14 101.08
N LYS A 485 26.51 -1.99 101.11
CA LYS A 485 25.77 -1.82 102.37
C LYS A 485 25.87 -3.05 103.28
N SER A 486 25.86 -4.26 102.73
CA SER A 486 26.08 -5.49 103.52
C SER A 486 27.53 -5.65 103.98
N LEU A 487 28.52 -5.21 103.18
CA LEU A 487 29.94 -5.22 103.55
C LEU A 487 30.33 -4.13 104.56
N MET A 488 29.68 -2.96 104.53
CA MET A 488 29.90 -1.87 105.48
C MET A 488 29.30 -2.13 106.87
N ALA A 489 28.50 -3.19 107.02
CA ALA A 489 27.94 -3.64 108.30
C ALA A 489 28.90 -4.54 109.12
N LEU A 490 30.13 -4.81 108.64
CA LEU A 490 31.11 -5.64 109.35
C LEU A 490 32.01 -4.84 110.31
N SER A 491 32.47 -5.52 111.38
CA SER A 491 33.46 -5.03 112.33
C SER A 491 34.88 -4.99 111.73
N ASP A 492 35.67 -3.97 112.05
CA ASP A 492 37.03 -3.72 111.52
C ASP A 492 38.01 -4.88 111.78
N ASP A 493 37.85 -5.61 112.89
CA ASP A 493 38.71 -6.75 113.25
C ASP A 493 38.50 -7.97 112.33
N ASP A 494 37.26 -8.26 111.94
CA ASP A 494 36.95 -9.37 111.03
C ASP A 494 37.43 -9.07 109.61
N ARG A 495 37.44 -7.79 109.22
CA ARG A 495 37.92 -7.31 107.91
C ARG A 495 39.44 -7.47 107.77
N GLN A 496 40.20 -7.14 108.80
CA GLN A 496 41.67 -7.31 108.80
C GLN A 496 42.06 -8.79 108.81
N ALA A 497 41.38 -9.63 109.59
CA ALA A 497 41.64 -11.07 109.60
C ALA A 497 41.38 -11.74 108.24
N LEU A 498 40.34 -11.30 107.51
CA LEU A 498 40.01 -11.82 106.19
C LEU A 498 41.04 -11.37 105.13
N GLN A 499 41.49 -10.11 105.18
CA GLN A 499 42.54 -9.61 104.30
C GLN A 499 43.87 -10.35 104.52
N GLN A 500 44.29 -10.55 105.77
CA GLN A 500 45.52 -11.29 106.08
C GLN A 500 45.47 -12.73 105.60
N LEU A 501 44.32 -13.42 105.74
CA LEU A 501 44.17 -14.79 105.23
C LEU A 501 44.14 -14.84 103.70
N GLN A 502 43.58 -13.83 103.03
CA GLN A 502 43.60 -13.72 101.58
C GLN A 502 45.02 -13.47 101.04
N GLU A 503 45.82 -12.64 101.71
CA GLU A 503 47.23 -12.42 101.35
C GLU A 503 48.07 -13.69 101.53
N ILE A 504 47.90 -14.41 102.65
CA ILE A 504 48.60 -15.69 102.88
C ILE A 504 48.19 -16.72 101.82
N LEU A 505 46.90 -16.75 101.42
CA LEU A 505 46.41 -17.62 100.36
C LEU A 505 47.03 -17.28 99.00
N GLN A 506 47.16 -16.00 98.65
CA GLN A 506 47.83 -15.57 97.43
C GLN A 506 49.30 -15.98 97.42
N GLN A 507 50.03 -15.75 98.52
CA GLN A 507 51.43 -16.16 98.66
C GLN A 507 51.59 -17.68 98.53
N ARG A 508 50.68 -18.48 99.10
CA ARG A 508 50.71 -19.95 98.94
C ARG A 508 50.37 -20.40 97.51
N LYS A 509 49.47 -19.71 96.80
CA LYS A 509 49.15 -20.02 95.39
C LYS A 509 50.33 -19.69 94.46
N ILE A 510 51.08 -18.62 94.71
CA ILE A 510 52.32 -18.29 93.98
C ILE A 510 53.38 -19.38 94.23
N ARG A 511 53.65 -19.73 95.49
CA ARG A 511 54.59 -20.81 95.83
C ARG A 511 54.20 -22.16 95.21
N ARG A 512 52.90 -22.47 95.14
CA ARG A 512 52.40 -23.67 94.44
C ARG A 512 52.75 -23.65 92.95
N GLN A 513 52.59 -22.51 92.28
CA GLN A 513 52.93 -22.37 90.86
C GLN A 513 54.43 -22.52 90.63
N GLU A 514 55.26 -21.96 91.51
CA GLU A 514 56.73 -22.12 91.48
C GLU A 514 57.15 -23.58 91.62
N ILE A 515 56.62 -24.30 92.62
CA ILE A 515 56.90 -25.74 92.81
C ILE A 515 56.39 -26.57 91.62
N LYS A 516 55.22 -26.23 91.06
CA LYS A 516 54.69 -26.93 89.88
C LYS A 516 55.58 -26.71 88.65
N ALA A 517 56.12 -25.50 88.48
CA ALA A 517 57.08 -25.20 87.41
C ALA A 517 58.38 -25.97 87.61
N GLN A 518 58.91 -26.05 88.84
CA GLN A 518 60.10 -26.84 89.18
C GLN A 518 59.87 -28.34 88.92
N LEU A 519 58.72 -28.90 89.32
CA LEU A 519 58.33 -30.28 88.99
C LEU A 519 58.30 -30.54 87.49
N GLU A 520 57.80 -29.60 86.71
CA GLU A 520 57.74 -29.74 85.26
C GLU A 520 59.14 -29.70 84.62
N THR A 521 60.04 -28.85 85.13
CA THR A 521 61.45 -28.84 84.69
C THR A 521 62.17 -30.15 85.03
N LEU A 522 61.99 -30.68 86.24
CA LEU A 522 62.60 -31.94 86.68
C LEU A 522 62.02 -33.14 85.92
N ARG A 523 60.71 -33.13 85.63
CA ARG A 523 60.06 -34.17 84.82
C ARG A 523 60.53 -34.14 83.36
N LYS A 524 60.75 -32.95 82.78
CA LYS A 524 61.33 -32.79 81.44
C LYS A 524 62.79 -33.25 81.40
N ALA A 525 63.58 -32.89 82.41
CA ALA A 525 64.96 -33.35 82.55
C ALA A 525 65.02 -34.89 82.65
N SER A 526 64.21 -35.49 83.52
CA SER A 526 64.10 -36.95 83.69
C SER A 526 63.64 -37.71 82.43
N GLY A 527 62.96 -37.04 81.50
CA GLY A 527 62.44 -37.65 80.26
C GLY A 527 63.32 -37.46 79.01
N SER A 528 64.46 -36.79 79.12
CA SER A 528 65.38 -36.62 77.98
C SER A 528 66.15 -37.91 77.70
N SER A 529 66.12 -38.41 76.45
CA SER A 529 66.50 -39.79 76.11
C SER A 529 68.02 -40.07 76.04
N SER A 530 68.84 -39.37 76.82
CA SER A 530 70.30 -39.52 76.83
C SER A 530 70.91 -39.45 78.24
N LEU A 531 70.17 -39.91 79.26
CA LEU A 531 70.62 -39.90 80.66
C LEU A 531 71.12 -41.28 81.10
N ASP A 532 72.32 -41.32 81.69
CA ASP A 532 72.86 -42.48 82.39
C ASP A 532 71.93 -42.93 83.53
N PHE A 533 71.83 -44.26 83.76
CA PHE A 533 70.91 -44.86 84.74
C PHE A 533 70.99 -44.26 86.15
N GLU A 534 72.18 -43.90 86.61
CA GLU A 534 72.40 -43.29 87.93
C GLU A 534 71.80 -41.89 88.02
N LYS A 535 72.01 -41.05 87.00
CA LYS A 535 71.38 -39.72 86.90
C LYS A 535 69.87 -39.82 86.75
N ALA A 536 69.37 -40.82 86.04
CA ALA A 536 67.93 -41.07 85.91
C ALA A 536 67.28 -41.45 87.25
N MET A 537 67.96 -42.20 88.13
CA MET A 537 67.47 -42.46 89.48
C MET A 537 67.49 -41.21 90.37
N GLU A 538 68.55 -40.40 90.30
CA GLU A 538 68.66 -39.15 91.06
C GLU A 538 67.54 -38.15 90.68
N TYR A 539 67.27 -37.97 89.38
CA TYR A 539 66.16 -37.13 88.92
C TYR A 539 64.78 -37.67 89.34
N ASN A 540 64.60 -39.00 89.37
CA ASN A 540 63.35 -39.58 89.87
C ASN A 540 63.16 -39.34 91.36
N GLN A 541 64.23 -39.42 92.16
CA GLN A 541 64.18 -39.11 93.60
C GLN A 541 63.84 -37.64 93.86
N LEU A 542 64.46 -36.71 93.11
CA LEU A 542 64.13 -35.28 93.18
C LEU A 542 62.68 -34.99 92.74
N VAL A 543 62.16 -35.70 91.74
CA VAL A 543 60.75 -35.61 91.34
C VAL A 543 59.81 -36.11 92.44
N THR A 544 60.18 -37.17 93.18
CA THR A 544 59.36 -37.64 94.31
C THR A 544 59.35 -36.65 95.47
N GLU A 545 60.50 -36.07 95.82
CA GLU A 545 60.59 -35.06 96.89
C GLU A 545 59.81 -33.78 96.57
N GLU A 546 59.88 -33.29 95.33
CA GLU A 546 59.12 -32.11 94.91
C GLU A 546 57.61 -32.39 94.80
N LYS A 547 57.21 -33.63 94.50
CA LYS A 547 55.79 -34.04 94.56
C LYS A 547 55.27 -33.97 95.99
N GLU A 548 56.03 -34.47 96.97
CA GLU A 548 55.67 -34.37 98.38
C GLU A 548 55.57 -32.91 98.86
N ARG A 549 56.47 -32.03 98.40
CA ARG A 549 56.38 -30.58 98.71
C ARG A 549 55.11 -29.95 98.12
N ASN A 550 54.76 -30.30 96.88
CA ASN A 550 53.55 -29.82 96.24
C ASN A 550 52.29 -30.30 96.99
N GLU A 551 52.26 -31.55 97.44
CA GLU A 551 51.16 -32.07 98.26
C GLU A 551 51.02 -31.33 99.59
N LYS A 552 52.12 -31.05 100.29
CA LYS A 552 52.12 -30.25 101.52
C LYS A 552 51.59 -28.82 101.30
N ILE A 553 51.97 -28.16 100.20
CA ILE A 553 51.42 -26.84 99.85
C ILE A 553 49.94 -26.95 99.50
N ASN A 554 49.50 -27.98 98.78
CA ASN A 554 48.09 -28.17 98.43
C ASN A 554 47.21 -28.41 99.68
N GLN A 555 47.68 -29.20 100.65
CA GLN A 555 47.01 -29.36 101.94
C GLN A 555 46.96 -28.04 102.69
N GLY A 556 48.08 -27.30 102.73
CA GLY A 556 48.13 -25.98 103.35
C GLY A 556 47.24 -24.92 102.67
N ILE A 557 46.96 -25.02 101.37
CA ILE A 557 46.00 -24.14 100.69
C ILE A 557 44.57 -24.50 101.12
N LYS A 558 44.23 -25.79 101.16
CA LYS A 558 42.90 -26.26 101.61
C LYS A 558 42.60 -25.79 103.03
N GLU A 559 43.56 -25.92 103.95
CA GLU A 559 43.38 -25.46 105.34
C GLU A 559 43.10 -23.95 105.47
N ILE A 560 43.69 -23.13 104.59
CA ILE A 560 43.43 -21.68 104.59
C ILE A 560 42.10 -21.37 103.91
N GLU A 561 41.76 -22.06 102.83
CA GLU A 561 40.44 -21.95 102.18
C GLU A 561 39.31 -22.34 103.15
N ASP A 562 39.49 -23.41 103.92
CA ASP A 562 38.54 -23.84 104.96
C ASP A 562 38.43 -22.82 106.11
N LYS A 563 39.55 -22.20 106.52
CA LYS A 563 39.53 -21.12 107.54
C LYS A 563 38.85 -19.85 107.05
N ILE A 564 39.03 -19.49 105.77
CA ILE A 564 38.31 -18.38 105.14
C ILE A 564 36.82 -18.69 105.05
N ALA A 565 36.44 -19.90 104.64
CA ALA A 565 35.05 -20.34 104.56
C ALA A 565 34.37 -20.36 105.95
N GLN A 566 35.09 -20.77 106.99
CA GLN A 566 34.59 -20.75 108.38
C GLN A 566 34.44 -19.32 108.93
N LEU A 567 35.33 -18.39 108.56
CA LEU A 567 35.17 -16.98 108.90
C LEU A 567 34.00 -16.36 108.15
N GLN A 568 33.86 -16.64 106.85
CA GLN A 568 32.72 -16.17 106.05
C GLN A 568 31.38 -16.74 106.53
N SER A 569 31.33 -17.99 107.00
CA SER A 569 30.10 -18.57 107.57
C SER A 569 29.77 -18.01 108.95
N LYS A 570 30.78 -17.74 109.79
CA LYS A 570 30.60 -17.02 111.07
C LYS A 570 30.14 -15.58 110.87
N ILE A 571 30.61 -14.92 109.80
CA ILE A 571 30.17 -13.59 109.38
C ILE A 571 28.69 -13.61 108.94
N LYS A 572 28.29 -14.60 108.14
CA LYS A 572 26.88 -14.80 107.72
C LYS A 572 25.90 -15.10 108.86
N ALA A 573 26.38 -15.57 110.01
CA ALA A 573 25.54 -15.87 111.17
C ALA A 573 25.35 -14.65 112.10
N LYS A 574 26.08 -13.55 111.87
CA LYS A 574 26.02 -12.31 112.67
C LYS A 574 25.41 -11.12 111.94
N SER A 575 25.31 -11.17 110.62
CA SER A 575 24.41 -10.30 109.81
C SER A 575 23.02 -10.90 109.77
#